data_AF-A0A2T2UX81-F1
#
_entry.id   AF-A0A2T2UX81-F1
#
_cell.length_a   1.000
_cell.length_b   1.000
_cell.length_c   1.000
_cell.angle_alpha   90.00
_cell.angle_beta   90.00
_cell.angle_gamma   90.00
#
_symmetry.space_group_name_H-M   'P 1'
#
loop_
_entity.id
_entity.type
_entity.pdbx_description
1 polymer ?
#
loop_
_entity_poly.entity_id
_entity_poly.type
_entity_poly.pdbx_seq_one_letter_code
_entity_poly.pdbx_strand_id
1 'polypeptide(L)'
;TSKRVRVYAVERCPYACFRVRRKEHVRVYCRVDASFNRDTVGGLATEMVPHIWDSFAQQAACNLHMTVLHGHNAHHKIEALFKAAARALRSAVRRRAEHAEVASTKGTLS
;
A
#
# COMPACT_ATOMS: atom_id res chain seq x y z
N THR A 1 0.86 3.81 22.68
CA THR A 1 1.95 4.74 22.25
C THR A 1 2.00 4.97 20.72
N SER A 2 0.88 4.92 19.97
CA SER A 2 0.86 4.88 18.47
C SER A 2 -0.03 5.98 17.83
N LYS A 3 0.11 7.24 18.24
CA LYS A 3 -0.84 8.29 17.82
C LYS A 3 -0.42 9.20 16.66
N ARG A 4 0.81 9.16 16.15
CA ARG A 4 1.32 10.29 15.33
C ARG A 4 2.10 9.86 14.12
N VAL A 5 1.38 9.46 13.08
CA VAL A 5 1.90 8.87 11.85
C VAL A 5 1.05 9.40 10.69
N ARG A 6 1.65 9.78 9.56
CA ARG A 6 0.94 10.29 8.38
C ARG A 6 -0.17 9.30 7.97
N VAL A 7 -1.41 9.78 7.93
CA VAL A 7 -2.62 8.95 7.73
C VAL A 7 -2.85 8.58 6.27
N TYR A 8 -2.12 9.21 5.34
CA TYR A 8 -2.24 9.01 3.90
C TYR A 8 -0.89 9.22 3.21
N ALA A 9 -0.56 8.36 2.25
CA ALA A 9 0.54 8.57 1.31
C ALA A 9 0.17 8.03 -0.07
N VAL A 10 0.55 8.79 -1.11
CA VAL A 10 0.53 8.34 -2.50
C VAL A 10 1.93 8.47 -3.05
N GLU A 11 2.46 7.37 -3.58
CA GLU A 11 3.77 7.38 -4.21
C GLU A 11 3.67 6.70 -5.57
N ARG A 12 4.48 7.19 -6.51
CA ARG A 12 4.62 6.63 -7.84
C ARG A 12 6.02 6.07 -8.03
N CYS A 13 6.09 4.89 -8.62
CA CYS A 13 7.28 4.37 -9.28
C CYS A 13 7.02 4.37 -10.80
N PRO A 14 8.03 4.19 -11.67
CA PRO A 14 7.88 4.40 -13.11
C PRO A 14 6.87 3.48 -13.82
N TYR A 15 6.14 2.62 -13.09
CA TYR A 15 5.10 1.73 -13.62
C TYR A 15 3.92 1.52 -12.67
N ALA A 16 3.95 2.09 -11.45
CA ALA A 16 2.98 1.76 -10.41
C ALA A 16 2.64 2.95 -9.52
N CYS A 17 1.36 3.05 -9.15
CA CYS A 17 0.85 3.98 -8.15
C CYS A 17 0.44 3.18 -6.91
N PHE A 18 0.88 3.63 -5.74
CA PHE A 18 0.48 3.05 -4.46
C PHE A 18 -0.10 4.12 -3.56
N ARG A 19 -1.23 3.80 -2.94
CA ARG A 19 -1.92 4.64 -1.97
C ARG A 19 -2.19 3.82 -0.71
N VAL A 20 -1.76 4.33 0.43
CA VAL A 20 -2.10 3.77 1.75
C VAL A 20 -2.87 4.79 2.55
N ARG A 21 -3.90 4.32 3.27
CA ARG A 21 -4.53 5.03 4.37
C ARG A 21 -4.54 4.20 5.64
N ARG A 22 -4.32 4.84 6.79
CA ARG A 22 -4.65 4.18 8.06
C ARG A 22 -6.14 3.91 8.12
N LYS A 23 -6.50 2.80 8.77
CA LYS A 23 -7.87 2.42 9.04
C LYS A 23 -8.51 3.43 10.00
N GLU A 24 -9.55 4.10 9.53
CA GLU A 24 -10.38 5.05 10.30
C GLU A 24 -11.79 4.46 10.58
N HIS A 25 -12.13 3.34 9.93
CA HIS A 25 -13.40 2.63 10.04
C HIS A 25 -13.17 1.11 10.14
N VAL A 26 -14.17 0.36 10.61
CA VAL A 26 -14.11 -1.09 10.90
C VAL A 26 -13.62 -1.98 9.74
N ARG A 27 -13.66 -1.50 8.48
CA ARG A 27 -13.36 -2.32 7.29
C ARG A 27 -11.95 -2.06 6.75
N VAL A 28 -11.20 -3.14 6.60
CA VAL A 28 -9.95 -3.18 5.82
C VAL A 28 -10.31 -3.30 4.34
N TYR A 29 -9.59 -2.58 3.49
CA TYR A 29 -9.77 -2.61 2.05
C TYR A 29 -8.42 -2.74 1.34
N CYS A 30 -8.31 -3.73 0.45
CA CYS A 30 -7.17 -3.88 -0.44
C CYS A 30 -7.66 -3.97 -1.88
N ARG A 31 -7.11 -3.14 -2.76
CA ARG A 31 -7.34 -3.22 -4.21
C ARG A 31 -6.00 -3.25 -4.94
N VAL A 32 -5.78 -4.30 -5.72
CA VAL A 32 -4.60 -4.46 -6.57
C VAL A 32 -5.06 -4.59 -8.02
N ASP A 33 -4.87 -3.52 -8.79
CA ASP A 33 -5.13 -3.47 -10.23
C ASP A 33 -3.82 -3.72 -10.98
N ALA A 34 -3.52 -5.00 -11.21
CA ALA A 34 -2.32 -5.43 -11.92
C ALA A 34 -2.60 -6.68 -12.75
N SER A 35 -2.13 -6.69 -14.01
CA SER A 35 -2.17 -7.85 -14.89
C SER A 35 -0.75 -8.37 -15.17
N PHE A 36 -0.58 -9.68 -15.03
CA PHE A 36 0.69 -10.37 -15.28
C PHE A 36 0.52 -11.32 -16.46
N ASN A 37 1.54 -11.43 -17.32
CA ASN A 37 1.54 -12.25 -18.53
C ASN A 37 2.34 -13.56 -18.36
N ARG A 38 2.62 -13.94 -17.11
CA ARG A 38 3.37 -15.15 -16.74
C ARG A 38 2.78 -15.71 -15.46
N ASP A 39 2.82 -17.03 -15.32
CA ASP A 39 2.29 -17.71 -14.13
C ASP A 39 3.23 -17.58 -12.94
N THR A 40 4.55 -17.55 -13.19
CA THR A 40 5.56 -17.45 -12.13
C THR A 40 6.67 -16.46 -12.48
N VAL A 41 7.22 -15.84 -11.44
CA VAL A 41 8.39 -14.97 -11.50
C VAL A 41 9.34 -15.34 -10.36
N GLY A 42 10.50 -15.91 -10.68
CA GLY A 42 11.53 -16.24 -9.68
C GLY A 42 11.06 -17.19 -8.57
N GLY A 43 10.14 -18.11 -8.88
CA GLY A 43 9.53 -19.02 -7.91
C GLY A 43 8.29 -18.49 -7.20
N LEU A 44 7.93 -17.21 -7.37
CA LEU A 44 6.67 -16.64 -6.89
C LEU A 44 5.58 -16.78 -7.95
N ALA A 45 4.46 -17.42 -7.63
CA ALA A 45 3.27 -17.41 -8.47
C ALA A 45 2.68 -15.99 -8.55
N THR A 46 2.38 -15.50 -9.75
CA THR A 46 1.94 -14.10 -9.95
C THR A 46 0.57 -13.82 -9.34
N GLU A 47 -0.27 -14.85 -9.21
CA GLU A 47 -1.54 -14.80 -8.47
C GLU A 47 -1.35 -14.47 -6.97
N MET A 48 -0.20 -14.83 -6.39
CA MET A 48 0.08 -14.57 -4.98
C MET A 48 0.38 -13.11 -4.69
N VAL A 49 0.66 -12.30 -5.72
CA VAL A 49 0.99 -10.88 -5.54
C VAL A 49 -0.19 -10.12 -4.92
N PRO A 50 -1.43 -10.17 -5.46
CA PRO A 50 -2.61 -9.65 -4.77
C PRO A 50 -2.81 -10.21 -3.34
N HIS A 51 -2.62 -11.52 -3.15
CA HIS A 51 -2.83 -12.18 -1.86
C HIS A 51 -1.89 -11.69 -0.75
N ILE A 52 -0.62 -11.41 -1.08
CA ILE A 52 0.33 -10.82 -0.14
C ILE A 52 -0.17 -9.46 0.35
N TRP A 53 -0.68 -8.62 -0.56
CA TRP A 53 -1.13 -7.27 -0.19
C TRP A 53 -2.45 -7.27 0.55
N ASP A 54 -3.36 -8.18 0.21
CA ASP A 54 -4.59 -8.37 0.98
C ASP A 54 -4.29 -8.83 2.42
N SER A 55 -3.44 -9.84 2.56
CA SER A 55 -2.98 -10.32 3.88
C SER A 55 -2.28 -9.22 4.67
N PHE A 56 -1.42 -8.44 4.01
CA PHE A 56 -0.75 -7.30 4.62
C PHE A 56 -1.75 -6.23 5.08
N ALA A 57 -2.73 -5.86 4.25
CA ALA A 57 -3.74 -4.86 4.60
C ALA A 57 -4.54 -5.27 5.84
N GLN A 58 -4.90 -6.56 5.94
CA GLN A 58 -5.59 -7.13 7.08
C GLN A 58 -4.76 -7.06 8.37
N GLN A 59 -3.51 -7.53 8.33
CA GLN A 59 -2.63 -7.55 9.51
C GLN A 59 -2.17 -6.16 9.94
N ALA A 60 -1.88 -5.28 8.98
CA ALA A 60 -1.44 -3.92 9.26
C ALA A 60 -2.59 -2.96 9.60
N ALA A 61 -3.85 -3.43 9.53
CA ALA A 61 -5.05 -2.62 9.69
C ALA A 61 -4.97 -1.32 8.87
N CYS A 62 -4.78 -1.45 7.56
CA CYS A 62 -4.68 -0.32 6.64
C CYS A 62 -5.45 -0.57 5.36
N ASN A 63 -5.78 0.53 4.67
CA ASN A 63 -6.43 0.49 3.37
C ASN A 63 -5.38 0.72 2.29
N LEU A 64 -5.29 -0.22 1.36
CA LEU A 64 -4.33 -0.21 0.26
C LEU A 64 -5.04 -0.10 -1.09
N HIS A 65 -4.49 0.74 -1.95
CA HIS A 65 -4.85 0.78 -3.36
C HIS A 65 -3.58 0.84 -4.20
N MET A 66 -3.42 -0.16 -5.07
CA MET A 66 -2.23 -0.38 -5.86
C MET A 66 -2.63 -0.56 -7.32
N THR A 67 -1.98 0.16 -8.22
CA THR A 67 -2.27 0.06 -9.65
C THR A 67 -0.96 0.00 -10.41
N VAL A 68 -0.80 -1.01 -11.27
CA VAL A 68 0.25 -0.99 -12.30
C VAL A 68 -0.30 -0.23 -13.49
N LEU A 69 0.29 0.92 -13.80
CA LEU A 69 -0.18 1.83 -14.85
C LEU A 69 0.20 1.33 -16.25
N HIS A 70 1.41 0.77 -16.39
CA HIS A 70 1.93 0.26 -17.66
C HIS A 70 3.09 -0.71 -17.40
N GLY A 71 3.50 -1.45 -18.43
CA GLY A 71 4.63 -2.38 -18.39
C GLY A 71 4.33 -3.70 -19.09
N HIS A 72 5.37 -4.35 -19.62
CA HIS A 72 5.25 -5.64 -20.31
C HIS A 72 5.83 -6.81 -19.52
N ASN A 73 6.88 -6.57 -18.73
CA ASN A 73 7.55 -7.62 -17.98
C ASN A 73 6.93 -7.78 -16.58
N ALA A 74 6.45 -8.98 -16.24
CA ALA A 74 5.87 -9.30 -14.95
C ALA A 74 6.81 -9.02 -13.77
N HIS A 75 8.11 -9.31 -13.89
CA HIS A 75 9.12 -9.03 -12.85
C HIS A 75 9.18 -7.53 -12.54
N HIS A 76 9.29 -6.69 -13.56
CA HIS A 76 9.38 -5.23 -13.36
C HIS A 76 8.07 -4.66 -12.79
N LYS A 77 6.90 -5.20 -13.18
CA LYS A 77 5.61 -4.79 -12.61
C LYS A 77 5.55 -5.10 -11.11
N ILE A 78 5.93 -6.32 -10.72
CA ILE A 78 5.94 -6.76 -9.32
C ILE A 78 6.93 -5.91 -8.53
N GLU A 79 8.15 -5.76 -9.02
CA GLU A 79 9.17 -4.92 -8.39
C GLU A 79 8.71 -3.47 -8.22
N ALA A 80 8.04 -2.90 -9.22
CA ALA A 80 7.49 -1.55 -9.16
C ALA A 80 6.39 -1.41 -8.09
N LEU A 81 5.52 -2.43 -7.94
CA LEU A 81 4.51 -2.46 -6.88
C LEU A 81 5.16 -2.44 -5.49
N PHE A 82 6.16 -3.30 -5.25
CA PHE A 82 6.87 -3.35 -3.98
C PHE A 82 7.66 -2.07 -3.68
N LYS A 83 8.32 -1.48 -4.69
CA LYS A 83 9.03 -0.19 -4.54
C LYS A 83 8.07 0.96 -4.24
N ALA A 84 6.93 1.03 -4.94
CA ALA A 84 5.92 2.04 -4.68
C ALA A 84 5.34 1.90 -3.27
N ALA A 85 5.05 0.66 -2.85
CA ALA A 85 4.58 0.36 -1.51
C ALA A 85 5.59 0.77 -0.43
N ALA A 86 6.87 0.41 -0.58
CA ALA A 86 7.92 0.76 0.38
C ALA A 86 8.04 2.28 0.56
N ARG A 87 8.00 3.06 -0.53
CA ARG A 87 8.02 4.52 -0.48
C ARG A 87 6.78 5.08 0.22
N ALA A 88 5.60 4.58 -0.12
CA ALA A 88 4.36 5.08 0.44
C ALA A 88 4.21 4.73 1.91
N LEU A 89 4.56 3.51 2.30
CA LEU A 89 4.61 3.08 3.69
C LEU A 89 5.63 3.91 4.47
N ARG A 90 6.83 4.17 3.94
CA ARG A 90 7.81 5.06 4.57
C ARG A 90 7.24 6.46 4.82
N SER A 91 6.57 7.03 3.82
CA SER A 91 5.90 8.33 3.92
C SER A 91 4.73 8.30 4.91
N ALA A 92 3.99 7.18 4.98
CA ALA A 92 2.90 6.98 5.91
C ALA A 92 3.43 6.86 7.35
N VAL A 93 4.37 5.96 7.63
CA VAL A 93 4.89 5.68 8.99
C VAL A 93 5.70 6.83 9.60
N ARG A 94 6.13 7.81 8.79
CA ARG A 94 6.93 8.95 9.27
C ARG A 94 6.12 9.78 10.26
N ARG A 95 6.67 9.92 11.47
CA ARG A 95 6.16 10.83 12.51
C ARG A 95 6.52 12.26 12.13
N ARG A 96 5.55 13.18 12.14
CA ARG A 96 5.81 14.63 12.00
C ARG A 96 5.63 15.31 13.34
N ALA A 97 6.62 16.11 13.74
CA ALA A 97 6.56 16.91 14.96
C ALA A 97 5.45 17.97 14.92
N GLU A 98 5.11 18.42 13.72
CA GLU A 98 4.19 19.54 13.46
C GLU A 98 2.69 19.14 13.51
N HIS A 99 2.37 17.84 13.48
CA HIS A 99 0.98 17.35 13.55
C HIS A 99 0.79 16.60 14.88
N ALA A 100 0.50 17.37 15.93
CA ALA A 100 0.20 16.84 17.26
C ALA A 100 -1.21 16.24 17.37
N GLU A 101 -2.09 16.55 16.42
CA GLU A 101 -3.49 16.14 16.40
C GLU A 101 -3.72 14.86 15.59
N VAL A 102 -4.73 14.09 16.00
CA VAL A 102 -5.22 12.93 15.24
C VAL A 102 -5.76 13.45 13.91
N ALA A 103 -5.17 13.02 12.80
CA ALA A 103 -5.63 13.37 11.46
C ALA A 103 -6.89 12.56 11.08
N SER A 104 -7.96 12.79 11.84
CA SER A 104 -9.32 12.31 11.61
C SER A 104 -10.26 13.44 12.01
N THR A 105 -11.24 13.74 11.15
CA THR A 105 -12.30 14.71 11.48
C THR A 105 -13.19 14.26 12.63
N LYS A 106 -13.13 12.97 12.99
CA LYS A 106 -13.88 12.37 14.10
C LYS A 106 -13.10 12.33 15.42
N GLY A 107 -11.83 12.74 15.42
CA GLY A 107 -10.99 12.80 16.63
C GLY A 107 -10.59 11.44 17.23
N THR A 108 -11.14 10.33 16.73
CA THR A 108 -10.87 8.96 17.20
C THR A 108 -10.40 8.06 16.08
N LEU A 109 -9.41 7.23 16.40
CA LEU A 109 -8.93 6.12 15.57
C LEU A 109 -9.11 4.85 16.41
N SER A 110 -10.24 4.17 16.25
CA SER A 110 -10.57 2.90 16.91
C SER A 110 -10.68 1.78 15.88
#